data_AF-A0A9P9QTQ2-F1
#
_entry.id   AF-A0A9P9QTQ2-F1
#
_cell.length_a   1.000
_cell.length_b   1.000
_cell.length_c   1.000
_cell.angle_alpha   90.00
_cell.angle_beta   90.00
_cell.angle_gamma   90.00
#
_symmetry.space_group_name_H-M   'P 1'
#
loop_
_entity.id
_entity.type
_entity.pdbx_description
1 polymer ?
#
loop_
_entity_poly.entity_id
_entity_poly.type
_entity_poly.pdbx_seq_one_letter_code
_entity_poly.pdbx_strand_id
1 'polypeptide(L)' 'KWRITRVREYSQRVRDFLELLLTLIHITTGQPARGEEITPIRHRNRFLQERNIFVINRQVIFIIRYYKS' A
#
# COMPACT_ATOMS: atom_id res chain seq x y z
N LYS A 1 26.55 -8.86 -8.10
CA LYS A 1 25.46 -9.74 -8.62
C LYS A 1 24.44 -9.93 -7.49
N TRP A 2 23.14 -9.81 -7.75
CA TRP A 2 22.10 -9.97 -6.71
C TRP A 2 22.04 -11.41 -6.17
N ARG A 3 21.76 -11.56 -4.87
CA ARG A 3 21.46 -12.86 -4.26
C ARG A 3 19.96 -13.14 -4.38
N ILE A 4 19.56 -13.92 -5.38
CA ILE A 4 18.15 -14.16 -5.73
C ILE A 4 17.31 -14.65 -4.53
N THR A 5 17.87 -15.52 -3.69
CA THR A 5 17.18 -15.99 -2.48
C THR A 5 16.80 -14.85 -1.54
N ARG A 6 17.73 -13.92 -1.27
CA ARG A 6 17.48 -12.74 -0.41
C ARG A 6 16.47 -11.78 -1.05
N VAL A 7 16.49 -11.63 -2.37
CA VAL A 7 15.49 -10.82 -3.10
C VAL A 7 14.10 -11.43 -2.95
N ARG A 8 13.98 -12.76 -3.07
CA ARG A 8 12.70 -13.46 -2.90
C ARG A 8 12.19 -13.35 -1.47
N GLU A 9 13.04 -13.56 -0.47
CA GLU A 9 12.70 -13.40 0.95
C GLU A 9 12.22 -11.99 1.26
N TYR A 10 12.94 -10.97 0.81
CA TYR A 10 12.52 -9.58 0.95
C TYR A 10 11.17 -9.32 0.28
N SER A 11 10.98 -9.83 -0.94
CA SER A 11 9.72 -9.65 -1.68
C SER A 11 8.54 -10.32 -0.96
N GLN A 12 8.76 -11.45 -0.29
CA GLN A 12 7.74 -12.09 0.54
C GLN A 12 7.39 -11.22 1.75
N ARG A 13 8.40 -10.74 2.49
CA ARG A 13 8.19 -9.85 3.64
C ARG A 13 7.43 -8.58 3.28
N VAL A 14 7.70 -8.02 2.09
CA VAL A 14 6.95 -6.86 1.58
C VAL A 14 5.49 -7.21 1.31
N ARG A 15 5.20 -8.39 0.76
CA ARG A 15 3.81 -8.85 0.57
C ARG A 15 3.08 -9.00 1.91
N ASP A 16 3.69 -9.72 2.85
CA ASP A 16 3.11 -9.97 4.17
C ASP A 16 2.83 -8.64 4.91
N PHE A 17 3.76 -7.69 4.82
CA PHE A 17 3.58 -6.35 5.37
C PHE A 17 2.42 -5.59 4.70
N LEU A 18 2.31 -5.63 3.38
CA LEU A 18 1.26 -4.93 2.64
C LEU A 18 -0.14 -5.53 2.92
N GLU A 19 -0.24 -6.84 3.11
CA GLU A 19 -1.47 -7.52 3.51
C GLU A 19 -1.94 -7.04 4.88
N LEU A 20 -1.03 -7.02 5.87
CA LEU A 20 -1.34 -6.50 7.21
C LEU A 20 -1.70 -5.02 7.18
N LEU A 21 -0.96 -4.21 6.41
CA LEU A 21 -1.23 -2.78 6.26
C LEU A 21 -2.61 -2.54 5.63
N LEU A 22 -2.99 -3.32 4.63
CA LEU A 22 -4.31 -3.24 4.00
C LEU A 22 -5.43 -3.51 5.01
N THR A 23 -5.28 -4.55 5.83
CA THR A 23 -6.23 -4.86 6.91
C THR A 23 -6.32 -3.70 7.91
N LEU A 24 -5.19 -3.14 8.32
CA LEU A 24 -5.16 -2.00 9.23
C LEU A 24 -5.86 -0.77 8.63
N ILE A 25 -5.59 -0.45 7.37
CA ILE A 25 -6.27 0.66 6.67
C ILE A 25 -7.79 0.42 6.70
N HIS A 26 -8.24 -0.78 6.34
CA HIS A 26 -9.66 -1.11 6.25
C HIS A 26 -10.41 -0.96 7.59
N ILE A 27 -9.79 -1.34 8.72
CA ILE A 27 -10.44 -1.29 10.04
C ILE A 27 -10.29 0.07 10.74
N THR A 28 -9.29 0.88 10.37
CA THR A 28 -8.98 2.15 11.07
C THR A 28 -9.61 3.38 10.44
N THR A 29 -10.01 3.35 9.15
CA THR A 29 -10.54 4.52 8.43
C THR A 29 -12.00 4.91 8.78
N GLY A 30 -12.53 4.47 9.93
CA GLY A 30 -13.85 4.86 10.43
C GLY A 30 -15.00 4.12 9.74
N GLN A 31 -15.27 4.44 8.48
CA GLN A 31 -16.10 3.57 7.62
C GLN A 31 -15.18 2.58 6.90
N PRO A 32 -15.59 1.31 6.74
CA PRO A 32 -14.84 0.35 5.93
C PRO A 32 -14.70 0.97 4.55
N ALA A 33 -13.46 1.31 4.18
CA ALA A 33 -13.18 1.97 2.92
C ALA A 33 -13.85 1.15 1.80
N ARG A 34 -14.71 1.81 1.01
CA ARG A 34 -15.46 1.13 -0.06
C ARG A 34 -14.45 0.52 -1.03
N GLY A 35 -14.80 -0.56 -1.73
CA GLY A 35 -13.89 -1.21 -2.67
C GLY A 35 -13.22 -0.22 -3.64
N GLU A 36 -13.92 0.86 -4.01
CA GLU A 36 -13.43 1.96 -4.85
C GLU A 36 -12.34 2.84 -4.21
N GLU A 37 -12.28 2.92 -2.88
CA GLU A 37 -11.27 3.68 -2.13
C GLU A 37 -10.01 2.84 -1.86
N ILE A 38 -10.17 1.51 -1.80
CA ILE A 38 -9.08 0.55 -1.56
C ILE A 38 -8.34 0.18 -2.85
N THR A 39 -9.08 -0.04 -3.94
CA THR A 39 -8.52 -0.45 -5.24
C THR A 39 -7.45 0.51 -5.81
N PRO A 40 -7.52 1.85 -5.63
CA PRO A 40 -6.49 2.75 -6.12
C PRO A 40 -5.23 2.84 -5.25
N ILE A 41 -5.15 2.11 -4.11
CA ILE A 41 -3.97 2.10 -3.24
C ILE A 41 -2.78 1.39 -3.92
N ARG A 42 -1.61 2.04 -3.89
CA ARG A 42 -0.38 1.70 -4.61
C ARG A 42 0.84 1.95 -3.72
N HIS A 43 1.57 0.88 -3.42
CA HIS A 43 2.83 0.96 -2.68
C HIS A 43 4.02 1.39 -3.55
N ARG A 44 3.91 1.31 -4.89
CA ARG A 44 4.98 1.65 -5.83
C ARG A 44 4.46 2.50 -6.98
N ASN A 45 5.36 3.33 -7.52
CA ASN A 45 5.08 4.09 -8.74
C ASN A 45 4.89 3.14 -9.92
N ARG A 46 3.96 3.48 -10.80
CA ARG A 46 3.82 2.94 -12.16
C ARG A 46 4.06 4.06 -13.16
N PHE A 47 4.19 3.70 -14.44
CA PHE A 47 4.49 4.64 -15.53
C PHE A 47 3.54 5.85 -15.58
N LEU A 48 2.23 5.63 -15.37
CA LEU A 48 1.20 6.69 -15.43
C LEU A 48 0.62 7.09 -14.07
N GLN A 49 1.02 6.41 -13.00
CA GLN A 49 0.34 6.50 -11.70
C GLN A 49 1.36 6.42 -10.58
N GLU A 50 1.41 7.45 -9.75
CA GLU A 50 2.29 7.50 -8.60
C GLU A 50 1.81 6.58 -7.47
N ARG A 51 2.73 6.22 -6.57
CA ARG A 51 2.39 5.59 -5.30
C ARG A 51 1.62 6.58 -4.43
N ASN A 52 0.78 6.05 -3.57
CA ASN A 52 0.03 6.84 -2.60
C ASN A 52 0.22 6.33 -1.17
N ILE A 53 1.21 5.47 -0.91
CA ILE A 53 1.65 5.07 0.44
C ILE A 53 3.02 5.69 0.74
N PHE A 54 3.15 6.33 1.89
CA PHE A 54 4.35 7.00 2.36
C PHE A 54 4.61 6.66 3.83
N VAL A 55 5.88 6.60 4.21
CA VAL A 55 6.29 6.52 5.61
C VAL A 55 7.01 7.82 5.94
N ILE A 56 6.38 8.66 6.75
CA ILE A 56 6.88 9.99 7.13
C ILE A 56 6.86 10.05 8.65
N ASN A 57 7.98 10.44 9.29
CA ASN A 57 8.08 10.57 10.75
C ASN A 57 7.59 9.33 11.52
N ARG A 58 7.91 8.12 11.02
CA ARG A 58 7.49 6.81 11.59
C ARG A 58 5.97 6.55 11.54
N GLN A 59 5.22 7.35 10.78
CA GLN A 59 3.80 7.14 10.52
C GLN A 59 3.59 6.70 9.08
N VAL A 60 2.60 5.83 8.87
CA VAL A 60 2.16 5.43 7.54
C VAL A 60 1.05 6.37 7.10
N ILE A 61 1.29 7.07 5.99
CA ILE A 61 0.35 8.01 5.38
C ILE A 61 -0.07 7.42 4.04
N PHE A 62 -1.37 7.34 3.80
CA PHE A 62 -1.92 6.91 2.52
C PHE A 62 -2.91 7.94 1.99
N ILE A 63 -2.83 8.22 0.69
CA ILE A 63 -3.68 9.19 0.01
C ILE A 63 -4.75 8.44 -0.78
N ILE A 64 -5.98 8.45 -0.27
CA ILE A 64 -7.15 7.91 -0.98
C ILE A 64 -7.61 8.95 -1.99
N ARG A 65 -7.68 8.57 -3.27
CA ARG A 65 -8.28 9.40 -4.32
C ARG A 65 -9.73 8.99 -4.48
N TYR A 66 -10.63 9.86 -4.04
CA TYR A 66 -12.04 9.73 -4.30
C TYR A 66 -12.37 10.46 -5.62
N TYR A 67 -12.79 9.72 -6.64
CA TYR A 67 -13.38 10.32 -7.82
C TYR A 67 -14.89 10.31 -7.63
N LYS A 68 -15.47 11.49 -7.42
CA LYS A 68 -16.91 11.68 -7.52
C LYS A 68 -17.24 11.88 -8.99
N SER A 69 -17.97 10.95 -9.59
CA SER A 69 -18.64 11.19 -10.88
C SER A 69 -19.78 12.19 -10.70
#